data_AF-A0A327JW50-F1
#
_entry.id   AF-A0A327JW50-F1
#
_cell.length_a   1.000
_cell.length_b   1.000
_cell.length_c   1.000
_cell.angle_alpha   90.00
_cell.angle_beta   90.00
_cell.angle_gamma   90.00
#
_symmetry.space_group_name_H-M   'P 1'
#
loop_
_entity.id
_entity.type
_entity.pdbx_description
1 polymer ?
#
loop_
_entity_poly.entity_id
_entity_poly.type
_entity_poly.pdbx_seq_one_letter_code
_entity_poly.pdbx_strand_id
1 'polypeptide(L)' 'IGNPFGVGQTVTSGIVSAVARTEVGISDMAFFIQTDAAINPGNSGGALIDVKGRLVGINSAIFSRSGGSNGIGFAIPSN' A
#
# COMPACT_ATOMS: atom_id res chain seq x y z
N ILE A 1 -0.40 7.75 -0.42
CA ILE A 1 -0.98 8.97 0.19
C ILE A 1 -1.94 8.54 1.29
N GLY A 2 -1.89 9.16 2.48
CA GLY A 2 -2.78 8.82 3.59
C GLY A 2 -2.54 9.69 4.82
N ASN A 3 -3.05 9.27 5.98
CA ASN A 3 -2.84 9.95 7.26
C ASN A 3 -2.20 8.97 8.26
N PRO A 4 -0.90 8.64 8.09
CA PRO A 4 -0.24 7.62 8.88
C PRO A 4 -0.16 8.08 10.35
N PHE A 5 -0.58 7.22 11.28
CA PHE A 5 -0.56 7.49 12.73
C PHE A 5 -1.25 8.80 13.17
N GLY A 6 -2.08 9.40 12.31
CA GLY A 6 -2.78 10.66 12.62
C GLY A 6 -1.93 11.93 12.53
N VAL A 7 -0.71 11.88 11.96
CA VAL A 7 0.18 13.07 11.89
C VAL A 7 -0.23 14.10 10.82
N GLY A 8 -1.26 13.80 10.03
CA GLY A 8 -1.73 14.62 8.92
C GLY A 8 -1.47 13.96 7.56
N GLN A 9 -1.97 14.61 6.51
CA GLN A 9 -1.85 14.10 5.15
C GLN A 9 -0.37 13.98 4.74
N THR A 10 0.06 12.75 4.48
CA THR A 10 1.43 12.39 4.16
C THR A 10 1.50 11.69 2.82
N VAL A 11 2.60 11.94 2.10
CA VAL A 11 2.95 11.30 0.84
C VAL A 11 4.27 10.56 1.01
N THR A 12 4.30 9.32 0.55
CA THR A 12 5.50 8.49 0.43
C THR A 12 5.60 8.02 -1.02
N SER A 13 6.82 7.78 -1.48
CA SER A 13 7.10 7.30 -2.83
C SER A 13 7.86 5.97 -2.78
N GLY A 14 7.78 5.24 -3.88
CA GLY A 14 8.41 3.95 -4.07
C GLY A 14 8.16 3.46 -5.49
N ILE A 15 8.44 2.19 -5.72
CA ILE A 15 8.23 1.48 -6.98
C ILE A 15 7.20 0.37 -6.80
N VAL A 16 6.70 -0.16 -7.91
CA VAL A 16 5.98 -1.44 -7.91
C VAL A 16 7.01 -2.55 -7.77
N SER A 17 7.01 -3.23 -6.63
CA SER A 17 7.94 -4.33 -6.34
C SER A 17 7.45 -5.66 -6.91
N ALA A 18 6.14 -5.86 -6.98
CA ALA A 18 5.51 -7.03 -7.60
C ALA A 18 4.03 -6.74 -7.90
N VAL A 19 3.43 -7.55 -8.77
CA VAL A 19 1.98 -7.51 -9.10
C VAL A 19 1.36 -8.89 -8.93
N ALA A 20 0.03 -8.95 -8.86
CA ALA A 20 -0.74 -10.19 -8.77
C ALA A 20 -0.33 -11.08 -7.58
N ARG A 21 0.02 -10.49 -6.43
CA ARG A 21 0.28 -11.23 -5.19
C ARG A 21 -1.04 -11.76 -4.62
N THR A 22 -1.17 -13.07 -4.52
CA THR A 22 -2.38 -13.76 -4.01
C THR A 22 -2.18 -14.34 -2.60
N GLU A 23 -0.96 -14.77 -2.27
CA GLU A 23 -0.64 -15.41 -0.99
C GLU A 23 -0.12 -14.41 0.04
N VAL A 24 -0.96 -13.44 0.43
CA VAL A 24 -0.56 -12.41 1.40
C VAL A 24 -1.04 -12.71 2.82
N GLY A 25 -1.91 -13.71 2.99
CA GLY A 25 -2.49 -14.08 4.29
C GLY A 25 -3.51 -13.07 4.83
N ILE A 26 -3.99 -12.17 3.98
CA ILE A 26 -4.91 -11.06 4.32
C ILE A 26 -6.28 -11.27 3.66
N SER A 27 -6.32 -11.98 2.52
CA SER A 27 -7.54 -12.37 1.81
C SER A 27 -7.22 -13.48 0.81
N ASP A 28 -8.08 -14.49 0.71
CA ASP A 28 -7.90 -15.65 -0.17
C ASP A 28 -8.19 -15.36 -1.65
N MET A 29 -8.74 -14.18 -1.98
CA MET A 29 -9.20 -13.85 -3.34
C MET A 29 -8.69 -12.51 -3.90
N ALA A 30 -7.75 -11.85 -3.22
CA ALA A 30 -7.26 -10.55 -3.66
C ALA A 30 -5.90 -10.64 -4.36
N PHE A 31 -5.83 -10.10 -5.58
CA PHE A 31 -4.57 -9.79 -6.26
C PHE A 31 -4.07 -8.45 -5.75
N PHE A 32 -2.91 -8.40 -5.13
CA PHE A 32 -2.33 -7.14 -4.64
C PHE A 32 -1.21 -6.63 -5.55
N ILE A 33 -1.13 -5.31 -5.67
CA ILE A 33 0.08 -4.59 -6.07
C ILE A 33 0.95 -4.49 -4.82
N GLN A 34 2.20 -4.94 -4.92
CA GLN A 34 3.21 -4.76 -3.89
C GLN A 34 4.04 -3.52 -4.20
N THR A 35 4.32 -2.70 -3.18
CA THR A 35 5.20 -1.54 -3.28
C THR A 35 6.12 -1.46 -2.06
N ASP A 36 7.29 -0.85 -2.25
CA ASP A 36 8.23 -0.50 -1.19
C ASP A 36 8.00 0.90 -0.62
N ALA A 37 7.05 1.66 -1.19
CA ALA A 37 6.61 2.92 -0.64
C ALA A 37 6.17 2.71 0.81
N ALA A 38 6.62 3.58 1.72
CA ALA A 38 6.32 3.44 3.12
C ALA A 38 4.80 3.55 3.38
N ILE A 39 4.19 2.42 3.74
CA ILE A 39 2.80 2.31 4.18
C ILE A 39 2.80 2.00 5.68
N ASN A 40 1.97 2.72 6.44
CA ASN A 40 1.82 2.55 7.89
C ASN A 40 0.32 2.58 8.26
N PRO A 41 -0.09 2.10 9.44
CA PRO A 41 -1.45 2.29 9.95
C PRO A 41 -1.92 3.75 9.78
N GLY A 42 -3.11 3.92 9.19
CA GLY A 42 -3.64 5.24 8.77
C GLY A 42 -3.43 5.58 7.29
N ASN A 43 -2.56 4.84 6.58
CA ASN A 43 -2.53 4.86 5.11
C ASN A 43 -3.56 3.92 4.48
N SER A 44 -4.07 2.92 5.22
CA SER A 44 -5.10 2.01 4.73
C SER A 44 -6.34 2.78 4.27
N GLY A 45 -6.85 2.46 3.08
CA GLY A 45 -7.92 3.20 2.38
C GLY A 45 -7.40 4.39 1.55
N GLY A 46 -6.15 4.80 1.73
CA GLY A 46 -5.52 5.89 0.99
C GLY A 46 -5.02 5.48 -0.41
N ALA A 47 -4.81 6.48 -1.26
CA ALA A 47 -4.44 6.26 -2.66
C ALA A 47 -2.97 5.84 -2.86
N LEU A 48 -2.77 4.89 -3.77
CA LEU A 48 -1.53 4.67 -4.50
C LEU A 48 -1.73 5.22 -5.93
N ILE A 49 -0.89 6.16 -6.34
CA ILE A 49 -0.98 6.83 -7.63
C ILE A 49 0.31 6.65 -8.43
N ASP A 50 0.22 6.68 -9.76
CA ASP A 50 1.40 6.75 -10.61
C ASP A 50 1.96 8.17 -10.73
N VAL A 51 3.09 8.32 -11.42
CA VAL A 51 3.75 9.61 -11.64
C VAL A 51 2.94 10.62 -12.47
N LYS A 52 1.86 10.17 -13.12
CA LYS A 52 0.91 11.03 -13.86
C LYS A 52 -0.29 11.43 -12.99
N GLY A 53 -0.29 11.07 -11.70
CA GLY A 53 -1.38 11.36 -10.78
C GLY A 53 -2.60 10.44 -10.92
N ARG A 54 -2.49 9.34 -11.66
CA ARG A 54 -3.59 8.40 -11.85
C ARG A 54 -3.65 7.42 -10.70
N LEU A 55 -4.84 7.18 -10.15
CA LEU A 55 -5.07 6.13 -9.15
C LEU A 55 -4.78 4.76 -9.77
N VAL A 56 -3.89 4.00 -9.15
CA VAL A 56 -3.53 2.63 -9.57
C VAL A 56 -3.89 1.58 -8.53
N GLY A 57 -4.13 2.00 -7.27
CA GLY A 57 -4.63 1.12 -6.24
C GLY A 57 -4.95 1.82 -4.93
N ILE A 58 -5.54 1.06 -4.00
CA ILE A 58 -5.88 1.50 -2.65
C ILE A 58 -5.01 0.76 -1.65
N ASN A 59 -4.21 1.49 -0.87
CA ASN A 59 -3.36 0.90 0.15
C ASN A 59 -4.25 0.14 1.15
N SER A 60 -3.94 -1.12 1.40
CA SER A 60 -4.78 -1.99 2.23
C SER A 60 -4.02 -2.48 3.44
N ALA A 61 -2.79 -2.96 3.24
CA ALA A 61 -2.05 -3.63 4.29
C ALA A 61 -0.53 -3.51 4.15
N ILE A 62 0.17 -3.99 5.18
CA ILE A 62 1.62 -4.14 5.20
C ILE A 62 2.01 -5.49 5.76
N PHE A 63 3.14 -6.02 5.31
CA PHE A 63 3.80 -7.10 6.01
C PHE A 63 4.75 -6.53 7.07
N SER A 64 4.35 -6.58 8.34
CA SER A 64 5.14 -6.05 9.43
C SER A 64 4.99 -6.86 10.71
N ARG A 65 6.08 -6.96 11.47
CA ARG A 65 6.07 -7.49 12.85
C ARG A 65 6.05 -6.39 13.92
N SER A 66 6.44 -5.17 13.57
CA SER A 66 6.53 -4.02 14.48
C SER A 66 5.32 -3.08 14.39
N GLY A 67 4.48 -3.24 13.36
CA GLY A 67 3.39 -2.32 13.04
C GLY A 67 3.81 -1.13 12.17
N GLY A 68 5.10 -0.98 11.87
CA GLY A 68 5.63 0.01 10.93
C GLY A 68 6.05 -0.62 9.59
N SER A 69 6.18 0.20 8.55
CA SER A 69 6.62 -0.24 7.23
C SER A 69 8.03 -0.83 7.27
N ASN A 70 8.22 -1.99 6.63
CA ASN A 70 9.54 -2.57 6.33
C ASN A 70 9.78 -2.66 4.81
N GLY A 71 9.11 -1.79 4.02
CA GLY A 71 9.21 -1.81 2.56
C GLY A 71 8.40 -2.93 1.88
N ILE A 72 7.42 -3.51 2.59
CA ILE A 72 6.50 -4.51 2.02
C ILE A 72 5.07 -4.03 2.27
N GLY A 73 4.59 -3.19 1.36
CA GLY A 73 3.23 -2.65 1.35
C GLY A 73 2.37 -3.28 0.26
N PHE A 74 1.07 -3.36 0.51
CA PHE A 74 0.10 -3.94 -0.42
C PHE A 74 -1.05 -2.98 -0.71
N ALA A 75 -1.39 -2.87 -1.98
CA ALA A 75 -2.54 -2.12 -2.46
C ALA A 75 -3.46 -3.01 -3.31
N ILE A 76 -4.77 -2.83 -3.15
CA ILE A 76 -5.78 -3.45 -4.01
C ILE A 76 -5.79 -2.66 -5.34
N PRO A 77 -5.67 -3.31 -6.51
CA PRO A 77 -5.74 -2.67 -7.81
C PRO A 77 -7.03 -1.84 -7.99
N SER A 78 -6.95 -0.76 -8.75
CA SER A 78 -8.12 0.07 -9.06
C SER A 78 -9.04 -0.50 -10.15
N ASN A 79 -8.68 -1.65 -10.74
CA ASN A 79 -9.38 -2.29 -11.87
C ASN A 79 -9.47 -3.81 -11.73
#